data_AF-A0A9W9KRP1-F1
#
_entry.id   AF-A0A9W9KRP1-F1
#
_cell.length_a   1.000
_cell.length_b   1.000
_cell.length_c   1.000
_cell.angle_alpha   90.00
_cell.angle_beta   90.00
_cell.angle_gamma   90.00
#
_symmetry.space_group_name_H-M   'P 1'
#
loop_
_entity.id
_entity.type
_entity.pdbx_description
1 polymer ?
#
loop_
_entity_poly.entity_id
_entity_poly.type
_entity_poly.pdbx_seq_one_letter_code
_entity_poly.pdbx_strand_id
1 'polypeptide(L)'
;MMIGDIKSAGAIGLGGVEFVPYYNYGGQLGSQPVGANWSRDVFGTPAFKKMFVAALRAHKEAGLAMDFALGPKPTCRRRTSLFLRQRFGMAHWGATALRKERWLSLAIAGLPVILSGGAPGVYATHDGRDHSKVQRAIQTLKQLQNVYSVSTGQVAAKLGSLHLRPQVAVQTNGTWYSTWREDASNGMDHAFVFCDTNASTGTLDISSTKSPIFLDPWTGEQRPVLNYQRHADRVTIPLRRAGNQIVVIGFTAEKASSLHVTQLPSSVLGYNYTQNASAVLHVSASNTRNQSISLSNGTRITLPTDIAPATPLSNWILTAEHWQAPHNISNAAINAVKHNTTHHLHKLVSWTQLEGLKNASGVGYYSTTFTWPRPPSTTTTAASSSANSKKSSRADGAYLILPPINHAARVYVNGHQLPPLDLAAPRADLGPYLRRGQTNEVTVVVPTTMWNYIHSIYGRIRNAGQPPLLISEGYSLPPRSENDLYTDS
;
A
#
# COMPACT_ATOMS: atom_id res chain seq x y z
N MET A 1 -24.31 -6.59 13.99
CA MET A 1 -24.02 -7.76 13.13
C MET A 1 -22.85 -7.45 12.21
N MET A 2 -23.04 -6.70 11.13
CA MET A 2 -21.99 -6.45 10.14
C MET A 2 -20.61 -6.02 10.71
N ILE A 3 -20.58 -5.11 11.69
CA ILE A 3 -19.36 -4.61 12.34
C ILE A 3 -18.52 -5.74 12.96
N GLY A 4 -19.16 -6.74 13.59
CA GLY A 4 -18.46 -7.81 14.30
C GLY A 4 -17.72 -8.78 13.36
N ASP A 5 -18.31 -9.08 12.19
CA ASP A 5 -17.63 -9.94 11.20
C ASP A 5 -16.41 -9.25 10.59
N ILE A 6 -16.50 -7.93 10.38
CA ILE A 6 -15.39 -7.13 9.85
C ILE A 6 -14.24 -7.19 10.87
N LYS A 7 -14.49 -6.93 12.15
CA LYS A 7 -13.46 -7.01 13.20
C LYS A 7 -12.84 -8.40 13.33
N SER A 8 -13.65 -9.46 13.25
CA SER A 8 -13.19 -10.84 13.29
C SER A 8 -12.27 -11.21 12.13
N ALA A 9 -12.61 -10.75 10.92
CA ALA A 9 -11.77 -10.95 9.75
C ALA A 9 -10.39 -10.30 9.96
N GLY A 10 -10.34 -9.08 10.49
CA GLY A 10 -9.09 -8.40 10.84
C GLY A 10 -8.25 -9.16 11.86
N ALA A 11 -8.88 -9.80 12.85
CA ALA A 11 -8.19 -10.53 13.91
C ALA A 11 -7.37 -11.75 13.43
N ILE A 12 -7.61 -12.28 12.23
CA ILE A 12 -6.79 -13.34 11.62
C ILE A 12 -5.85 -12.83 10.52
N GLY A 13 -5.65 -11.52 10.43
CA GLY A 13 -4.73 -10.92 9.47
C GLY A 13 -5.25 -10.91 8.04
N LEU A 14 -6.57 -10.90 7.82
CA LEU A 14 -7.12 -10.62 6.50
C LEU A 14 -6.81 -9.17 6.11
N GLY A 15 -6.54 -8.92 4.82
CA GLY A 15 -6.26 -7.58 4.29
C GLY A 15 -7.49 -6.80 3.82
N GLY A 16 -8.69 -7.36 3.87
CA GLY A 16 -9.90 -6.63 3.44
C GLY A 16 -11.14 -7.50 3.36
N VAL A 17 -12.31 -6.86 3.38
CA VAL A 17 -13.62 -7.51 3.26
C VAL A 17 -14.48 -6.69 2.29
N GLU A 18 -15.23 -7.38 1.42
CA GLU A 18 -16.13 -6.73 0.47
C GLU A 18 -17.50 -6.47 1.12
N PHE A 19 -17.96 -5.23 1.06
CA PHE A 19 -19.29 -4.78 1.43
C PHE A 19 -20.15 -4.62 0.18
N VAL A 20 -21.17 -5.46 0.04
CA VAL A 20 -22.06 -5.47 -1.13
C VAL A 20 -23.43 -4.91 -0.73
N PRO A 21 -23.78 -3.66 -1.09
CA PRO A 21 -25.08 -3.08 -0.80
C PRO A 21 -26.09 -3.45 -1.88
N TYR A 22 -26.49 -4.72 -1.94
CA TYR A 22 -27.51 -5.14 -2.89
C TYR A 22 -28.91 -4.89 -2.31
N TYR A 23 -29.63 -3.94 -2.94
CA TYR A 23 -31.05 -3.65 -2.68
C TYR A 23 -31.82 -3.80 -4.00
N ASN A 24 -32.97 -4.47 -3.94
CA ASN A 24 -33.71 -5.05 -5.06
C ASN A 24 -34.25 -4.05 -6.12
N TYR A 25 -33.37 -3.40 -6.91
CA TYR A 25 -33.64 -2.33 -7.92
C TYR A 25 -35.10 -2.23 -8.41
N GLY A 26 -35.94 -1.45 -7.73
CA GLY A 26 -37.28 -1.07 -8.18
C GLY A 26 -38.32 -2.20 -8.21
N GLY A 27 -38.09 -3.32 -7.52
CA GLY A 27 -39.06 -4.43 -7.51
C GLY A 27 -39.16 -5.21 -8.82
N GLN A 28 -38.27 -4.95 -9.80
CA GLN A 28 -38.19 -5.70 -11.07
C GLN A 28 -37.90 -7.20 -10.88
N LEU A 29 -37.48 -7.62 -9.68
CA LEU A 29 -37.18 -9.02 -9.35
C LEU A 29 -38.02 -9.55 -8.16
N GLY A 30 -39.04 -8.82 -7.70
CA GLY A 30 -39.99 -9.25 -6.64
C GLY A 30 -40.39 -8.14 -5.66
N SER A 31 -41.38 -8.42 -4.80
CA SER A 31 -41.89 -7.46 -3.80
C SER A 31 -40.86 -7.11 -2.73
N GLN A 32 -40.95 -5.88 -2.22
CA GLN A 32 -40.01 -5.25 -1.30
C GLN A 32 -39.92 -6.00 0.04
N PRO A 33 -38.71 -6.26 0.59
CA PRO A 33 -38.58 -6.97 1.88
C PRO A 33 -39.29 -6.25 3.02
N VAL A 34 -39.90 -7.00 3.95
CA VAL A 34 -40.58 -6.42 5.12
C VAL A 34 -39.59 -5.64 5.99
N GLY A 35 -39.89 -4.36 6.21
CA GLY A 35 -39.01 -3.42 6.93
C GLY A 35 -37.89 -2.82 6.09
N ALA A 36 -37.65 -3.29 4.85
CA ALA A 36 -36.88 -2.54 3.87
C ALA A 36 -37.77 -1.40 3.39
N ASN A 37 -37.30 -0.17 3.54
CA ASN A 37 -38.02 1.00 3.06
C ASN A 37 -37.14 1.67 2.01
N TRP A 38 -37.58 1.66 0.74
CA TRP A 38 -36.83 2.26 -0.37
C TRP A 38 -36.56 3.74 -0.15
N SER A 39 -37.48 4.45 0.48
CA SER A 39 -37.31 5.86 0.85
C SER A 39 -36.34 6.04 2.02
N ARG A 40 -36.07 5.00 2.83
CA ARG A 40 -35.22 5.05 4.02
C ARG A 40 -33.82 4.47 3.84
N ASP A 41 -33.67 3.35 3.12
CA ASP A 41 -32.50 2.47 3.15
C ASP A 41 -31.79 2.32 1.79
N VAL A 42 -32.31 2.92 0.72
CA VAL A 42 -31.68 2.85 -0.60
C VAL A 42 -30.33 3.58 -0.62
N PHE A 43 -29.47 3.22 -1.56
CA PHE A 43 -28.19 3.89 -1.78
C PHE A 43 -28.34 5.43 -1.73
N GLY A 44 -27.54 6.10 -0.90
CA GLY A 44 -27.57 7.55 -0.71
C GLY A 44 -28.52 8.08 0.38
N THR A 45 -29.45 7.27 0.89
CA THR A 45 -30.33 7.66 2.02
C THR A 45 -29.59 7.82 3.34
N PRO A 46 -30.15 8.54 4.33
CA PRO A 46 -29.55 8.65 5.66
C PRO A 46 -29.30 7.30 6.35
N ALA A 47 -30.19 6.30 6.20
CA ALA A 47 -29.99 5.00 6.85
C ALA A 47 -28.93 4.16 6.12
N PHE A 48 -28.89 4.19 4.79
CA PHE A 48 -27.77 3.60 4.03
C PHE A 48 -26.45 4.23 4.42
N LYS A 49 -26.38 5.57 4.45
CA LYS A 49 -25.18 6.31 4.88
C LYS A 49 -24.77 5.91 6.29
N LYS A 50 -25.70 5.80 7.24
CA LYS A 50 -25.41 5.36 8.62
C LYS A 50 -24.80 3.96 8.65
N MET A 51 -25.33 3.03 7.88
CA MET A 51 -24.81 1.68 7.79
C MET A 51 -23.47 1.61 7.04
N PHE A 52 -23.34 2.27 5.90
CA PHE A 52 -22.11 2.32 5.12
C PHE A 52 -20.99 2.96 5.95
N VAL A 53 -21.28 4.04 6.68
CA VAL A 53 -20.37 4.66 7.65
C VAL A 53 -20.03 3.70 8.78
N ALA A 54 -21.00 2.94 9.30
CA ALA A 54 -20.72 1.93 10.32
C ALA A 54 -19.82 0.79 9.78
N ALA A 55 -19.99 0.40 8.51
CA ALA A 55 -19.14 -0.57 7.83
C ALA A 55 -17.73 0.00 7.66
N LEU A 56 -17.61 1.20 7.13
CA LEU A 56 -16.34 1.92 6.96
C LEU A 56 -15.61 2.07 8.29
N ARG A 57 -16.31 2.47 9.36
CA ARG A 57 -15.74 2.58 10.71
C ARG A 57 -15.25 1.24 11.20
N ALA A 58 -16.03 0.17 11.03
CA ALA A 58 -15.61 -1.17 11.42
C ALA A 58 -14.37 -1.64 10.67
N HIS A 59 -14.28 -1.36 9.36
CA HIS A 59 -13.11 -1.68 8.55
C HIS A 59 -11.90 -0.89 9.03
N LYS A 60 -12.06 0.43 9.24
CA LYS A 60 -11.02 1.30 9.79
C LYS A 60 -10.53 0.84 11.16
N GLU A 61 -11.45 0.52 12.09
CA GLU A 61 -11.13 0.03 13.43
C GLU A 61 -10.44 -1.34 13.42
N ALA A 62 -10.70 -2.16 12.41
CA ALA A 62 -10.13 -3.50 12.26
C ALA A 62 -8.85 -3.53 11.40
N GLY A 63 -8.40 -2.40 10.88
CA GLY A 63 -7.28 -2.34 9.93
C GLY A 63 -7.58 -3.12 8.64
N LEU A 64 -8.78 -2.96 8.07
CA LEU A 64 -9.21 -3.65 6.85
C LEU A 64 -9.57 -2.68 5.73
N ALA A 65 -9.30 -3.07 4.49
CA ALA A 65 -9.85 -2.40 3.32
C ALA A 65 -11.30 -2.82 3.13
N MET A 66 -12.16 -1.85 2.84
CA MET A 66 -13.53 -2.11 2.41
C MET A 66 -13.57 -2.06 0.89
N ASP A 67 -13.72 -3.22 0.26
CA ASP A 67 -14.16 -3.26 -1.13
C ASP A 67 -15.67 -3.02 -1.15
N PHE A 68 -16.20 -2.29 -2.14
CA PHE A 68 -17.64 -2.11 -2.27
C PHE A 68 -18.06 -1.96 -3.72
N ALA A 69 -19.14 -2.65 -4.07
CA ALA A 69 -19.67 -2.59 -5.42
C ALA A 69 -20.70 -1.46 -5.57
N LEU A 70 -20.47 -0.55 -6.51
CA LEU A 70 -21.47 0.35 -7.06
C LEU A 70 -22.31 -0.41 -8.11
N GLY A 71 -23.22 -1.29 -7.66
CA GLY A 71 -24.10 -2.08 -8.53
C GLY A 71 -23.66 -3.55 -8.76
N PRO A 72 -24.42 -4.34 -9.53
CA PRO A 72 -24.16 -5.77 -9.69
C PRO A 72 -23.05 -6.06 -10.71
N LYS A 73 -21.99 -6.78 -10.31
CA LYS A 73 -20.97 -7.33 -11.24
C LYS A 73 -20.83 -8.86 -11.14
N PRO A 74 -20.45 -9.53 -12.26
CA PRO A 74 -20.06 -10.93 -12.29
C PRO A 74 -18.52 -11.04 -12.18
N THR A 75 -18.00 -11.72 -11.16
CA THR A 75 -16.63 -12.27 -11.26
C THR A 75 -16.55 -13.66 -10.63
N CYS A 76 -16.01 -14.58 -11.44
CA CYS A 76 -15.73 -15.96 -11.11
C CYS A 76 -14.58 -16.03 -10.10
N ARG A 77 -14.76 -16.76 -8.99
CA ARG A 77 -13.67 -17.16 -8.08
C ARG A 77 -13.71 -18.67 -7.91
N ARG A 78 -12.61 -19.37 -8.20
CA ARG A 78 -12.35 -20.69 -7.58
C ARG A 78 -12.19 -20.41 -6.08
N ARG A 79 -13.18 -20.76 -5.27
CA ARG A 79 -13.17 -20.56 -3.81
C ARG A 79 -13.15 -21.92 -3.13
N THR A 80 -12.27 -22.07 -2.14
CA THR A 80 -12.21 -23.21 -1.22
C THR A 80 -13.25 -23.11 -0.09
N SER A 81 -14.02 -22.03 0.03
CA SER A 81 -15.19 -21.93 0.94
C SER A 81 -16.16 -20.82 0.51
N LEU A 82 -17.46 -21.07 0.67
CA LEU A 82 -18.55 -20.14 0.36
C LEU A 82 -19.15 -19.55 1.66
N PHE A 83 -19.27 -18.22 1.72
CA PHE A 83 -19.83 -17.48 2.86
C PHE A 83 -21.26 -17.02 2.61
N LEU A 84 -22.15 -17.28 3.56
CA LEU A 84 -23.51 -16.74 3.61
C LEU A 84 -23.66 -15.80 4.79
N ARG A 85 -24.13 -14.58 4.53
CA ARG A 85 -24.33 -13.55 5.55
C ARG A 85 -25.82 -13.22 5.68
N GLN A 86 -26.26 -13.06 6.92
CA GLN A 86 -27.68 -12.95 7.27
C GLN A 86 -28.31 -11.55 7.09
N ARG A 87 -27.60 -10.56 6.57
CA ARG A 87 -28.16 -9.26 6.12
C ARG A 87 -27.14 -8.54 5.23
N PHE A 88 -27.63 -8.01 4.11
CA PHE A 88 -26.94 -7.56 2.88
C PHE A 88 -26.59 -8.69 1.92
N GLY A 89 -27.44 -8.80 0.89
CA GLY A 89 -27.36 -9.83 -0.13
C GLY A 89 -26.05 -9.73 -0.88
N MET A 90 -25.28 -10.82 -0.84
CA MET A 90 -24.35 -11.09 -1.92
C MET A 90 -25.12 -11.18 -3.24
N ALA A 91 -24.45 -10.73 -4.30
CA ALA A 91 -24.87 -10.91 -5.67
C ALA A 91 -25.47 -12.30 -5.91
N HIS A 92 -26.79 -12.34 -6.08
CA HIS A 92 -27.44 -13.44 -6.74
C HIS A 92 -28.49 -12.87 -7.69
N TRP A 93 -28.15 -12.88 -8.98
CA TRP A 93 -29.11 -13.40 -9.95
C TRP A 93 -29.82 -14.60 -9.32
N GLY A 94 -31.14 -14.54 -9.22
CA GLY A 94 -31.95 -15.24 -8.23
C GLY A 94 -31.58 -16.69 -7.90
N ALA A 95 -31.87 -17.07 -6.65
CA ALA A 95 -32.04 -18.45 -6.24
C ALA A 95 -33.29 -19.05 -6.91
N THR A 96 -33.24 -19.21 -8.23
CA THR A 96 -34.07 -20.15 -8.97
C THR A 96 -33.76 -21.57 -8.48
N ALA A 97 -34.73 -22.49 -8.57
CA ALA A 97 -34.63 -23.87 -8.10
C ALA A 97 -33.30 -24.56 -8.48
N LEU A 98 -32.80 -24.31 -9.70
CA LEU A 98 -31.51 -24.76 -10.25
C LEU A 98 -30.26 -24.42 -9.42
N ARG A 99 -30.28 -23.37 -8.59
CA ARG A 99 -29.12 -22.95 -7.79
C ARG A 99 -29.16 -23.43 -6.34
N LYS A 100 -30.35 -23.72 -5.79
CA LYS A 100 -30.52 -24.32 -4.46
C LYS A 100 -29.98 -25.75 -4.46
N GLU A 101 -30.33 -26.49 -5.50
CA GLU A 101 -29.77 -27.81 -5.80
C GLU A 101 -28.26 -27.73 -5.98
N ARG A 102 -27.72 -26.65 -6.57
CA ARG A 102 -26.28 -26.49 -6.75
C ARG A 102 -25.52 -26.22 -5.45
N TRP A 103 -26.13 -25.54 -4.48
CA TRP A 103 -25.49 -25.24 -3.19
C TRP A 103 -25.53 -26.43 -2.27
N LEU A 104 -26.71 -27.06 -2.21
CA LEU A 104 -26.87 -28.32 -1.53
C LEU A 104 -25.98 -29.39 -2.19
N SER A 105 -25.85 -29.43 -3.52
CA SER A 105 -24.96 -30.37 -4.20
C SER A 105 -23.49 -30.09 -3.96
N LEU A 106 -23.04 -28.83 -3.90
CA LEU A 106 -21.66 -28.49 -3.54
C LEU A 106 -21.36 -28.86 -2.08
N ALA A 107 -22.30 -28.63 -1.16
CA ALA A 107 -22.17 -29.06 0.22
C ALA A 107 -22.22 -30.60 0.34
N ILE A 108 -23.11 -31.29 -0.36
CA ILE A 108 -23.14 -32.76 -0.45
C ILE A 108 -21.82 -33.28 -1.05
N ALA A 109 -21.24 -32.58 -2.02
CA ALA A 109 -19.94 -32.87 -2.61
C ALA A 109 -18.75 -32.54 -1.68
N GLY A 110 -19.00 -32.11 -0.44
CA GLY A 110 -17.98 -31.94 0.60
C GLY A 110 -17.43 -30.52 0.77
N LEU A 111 -17.89 -29.52 0.01
CA LEU A 111 -17.40 -28.14 0.15
C LEU A 111 -17.79 -27.57 1.52
N PRO A 112 -16.85 -27.06 2.35
CA PRO A 112 -17.21 -26.41 3.60
C PRO A 112 -18.05 -25.14 3.38
N VAL A 113 -19.17 -25.03 4.09
CA VAL A 113 -20.05 -23.86 4.05
C VAL A 113 -20.14 -23.25 5.44
N ILE A 114 -19.90 -21.94 5.56
CA ILE A 114 -20.02 -21.22 6.83
C ILE A 114 -21.14 -20.18 6.72
N LEU A 115 -22.18 -20.37 7.53
CA LEU A 115 -23.31 -19.45 7.70
C LEU A 115 -22.97 -18.48 8.83
N SER A 116 -22.63 -17.24 8.49
CA SER A 116 -22.35 -16.19 9.49
C SER A 116 -23.65 -15.50 9.92
N GLY A 117 -23.89 -15.50 11.23
CA GLY A 117 -25.11 -14.94 11.85
C GLY A 117 -26.26 -15.94 11.99
N GLY A 118 -26.10 -17.19 11.54
CA GLY A 118 -27.13 -18.23 11.64
C GLY A 118 -27.93 -18.47 10.35
N ALA A 119 -29.11 -19.09 10.46
CA ALA A 119 -29.94 -19.46 9.29
C ALA A 119 -30.54 -18.21 8.63
N PRO A 120 -30.47 -18.02 7.29
CA PRO A 120 -31.00 -16.82 6.64
C PRO A 120 -32.45 -16.55 7.07
N GLY A 121 -32.72 -15.38 7.65
CA GLY A 121 -34.05 -15.07 8.20
C GLY A 121 -35.06 -14.59 7.15
N VAL A 122 -34.63 -14.34 5.92
CA VAL A 122 -35.45 -13.78 4.84
C VAL A 122 -35.06 -14.41 3.51
N TYR A 123 -36.06 -14.82 2.72
CA TYR A 123 -35.89 -15.45 1.42
C TYR A 123 -36.66 -14.67 0.36
N ALA A 124 -35.97 -14.21 -0.68
CA ALA A 124 -36.63 -13.63 -1.85
C ALA A 124 -37.23 -14.75 -2.70
N THR A 125 -38.55 -14.77 -2.83
CA THR A 125 -39.31 -15.66 -3.70
C THR A 125 -40.31 -14.82 -4.49
N HIS A 126 -40.63 -15.18 -5.73
CA HIS A 126 -41.56 -14.41 -6.56
C HIS A 126 -42.96 -14.28 -5.92
N ASP A 127 -43.46 -15.32 -5.26
CA ASP A 127 -44.84 -15.42 -4.78
C ASP A 127 -44.98 -16.07 -3.37
N GLY A 128 -43.88 -16.33 -2.67
CA GLY A 128 -43.90 -16.97 -1.34
C GLY A 128 -44.11 -18.48 -1.34
N ARG A 129 -44.54 -19.09 -2.47
CA ARG A 129 -44.95 -20.50 -2.52
C ARG A 129 -43.81 -21.48 -2.23
N ASP A 130 -42.58 -21.04 -2.48
CA ASP A 130 -41.37 -21.82 -2.21
C ASP A 130 -40.83 -21.66 -0.77
N HIS A 131 -41.44 -20.84 0.09
CA HIS A 131 -40.92 -20.56 1.45
C HIS A 131 -40.67 -21.86 2.24
N SER A 132 -41.65 -22.76 2.28
CA SER A 132 -41.54 -24.04 2.99
C SER A 132 -40.50 -24.98 2.37
N LYS A 133 -40.28 -24.89 1.05
CA LYS A 133 -39.24 -25.66 0.35
C LYS A 133 -37.84 -25.12 0.67
N VAL A 134 -37.68 -23.80 0.73
CA VAL A 134 -36.41 -23.14 1.04
C VAL A 134 -36.01 -23.34 2.51
N GLN A 135 -36.97 -23.21 3.42
CA GLN A 135 -36.74 -23.47 4.84
C GLN A 135 -36.32 -24.93 5.06
N ARG A 136 -37.00 -25.89 4.42
CA ARG A 136 -36.59 -27.31 4.43
C ARG A 136 -35.19 -27.50 3.85
N ALA A 137 -34.90 -26.95 2.68
CA ALA A 137 -33.58 -27.08 2.06
C ALA A 137 -32.44 -26.55 2.94
N ILE A 138 -32.67 -25.48 3.71
CA ILE A 138 -31.67 -24.92 4.63
C ILE A 138 -31.57 -25.71 5.93
N GLN A 139 -32.67 -26.26 6.43
CA GLN A 139 -32.62 -27.24 7.51
C GLN A 139 -31.80 -28.46 7.08
N THR A 140 -32.05 -29.00 5.88
CA THR A 140 -31.26 -30.09 5.28
C THR A 140 -29.80 -29.69 5.13
N LEU A 141 -29.51 -28.49 4.61
CA LEU A 141 -28.14 -27.98 4.48
C LEU A 141 -27.44 -27.93 5.84
N LYS A 142 -28.10 -27.44 6.89
CA LYS A 142 -27.54 -27.35 8.26
C LYS A 142 -27.33 -28.71 8.92
N GLN A 143 -27.93 -29.78 8.41
CA GLN A 143 -27.72 -31.14 8.90
C GLN A 143 -26.46 -31.78 8.28
N LEU A 144 -25.89 -31.20 7.23
CA LEU A 144 -24.65 -31.70 6.64
C LEU A 144 -23.45 -31.40 7.54
N GLN A 145 -22.56 -32.37 7.71
CA GLN A 145 -21.41 -32.28 8.63
C GLN A 145 -20.42 -31.16 8.27
N ASN A 146 -20.32 -30.81 6.99
CA ASN A 146 -19.44 -29.76 6.46
C ASN A 146 -20.11 -28.38 6.38
N VAL A 147 -21.30 -28.21 6.98
CA VAL A 147 -22.02 -26.95 7.04
C VAL A 147 -22.03 -26.45 8.48
N TYR A 148 -21.47 -25.26 8.69
CA TYR A 148 -21.29 -24.66 10.01
C TYR A 148 -22.13 -23.40 10.14
N SER A 149 -22.80 -23.25 11.28
CA SER A 149 -23.40 -21.97 11.67
C SER A 149 -22.54 -21.33 12.75
N VAL A 150 -22.21 -20.06 12.57
CA VAL A 150 -21.39 -19.31 13.53
C VAL A 150 -22.05 -17.99 13.88
N SER A 151 -21.84 -17.55 15.13
CA SER A 151 -22.21 -16.20 15.52
C SER A 151 -21.43 -15.17 14.70
N THR A 152 -22.00 -13.98 14.61
CA THR A 152 -21.30 -12.84 14.03
C THR A 152 -19.93 -12.65 14.66
N GLY A 153 -18.92 -12.44 13.82
CA GLY A 153 -17.55 -12.27 14.29
C GLY A 153 -16.84 -13.57 14.64
N GLN A 154 -17.39 -14.74 14.29
CA GLN A 154 -16.76 -16.04 14.54
C GLN A 154 -16.35 -16.79 13.26
N VAL A 155 -16.47 -16.14 12.10
CA VAL A 155 -16.06 -16.70 10.80
C VAL A 155 -14.58 -17.07 10.80
N ALA A 156 -13.74 -16.16 11.25
CA ALA A 156 -12.30 -16.34 11.27
C ALA A 156 -11.86 -17.50 12.17
N ALA A 157 -12.42 -17.57 13.38
CA ALA A 157 -12.21 -18.68 14.31
C ALA A 157 -12.68 -20.02 13.71
N LYS A 158 -13.81 -20.03 13.02
CA LYS A 158 -14.32 -21.24 12.36
C LYS A 158 -13.43 -21.69 11.21
N LEU A 159 -12.95 -20.79 10.35
CA LEU A 159 -11.95 -21.13 9.33
C LEU A 159 -10.70 -21.75 9.96
N GLY A 160 -10.20 -21.15 11.06
CA GLY A 160 -9.08 -21.70 11.83
C GLY A 160 -9.35 -23.12 12.36
N SER A 161 -10.55 -23.38 12.92
CA SER A 161 -10.94 -24.71 13.40
C SER A 161 -11.09 -25.76 12.29
N LEU A 162 -11.28 -25.31 11.04
CA LEU A 162 -11.31 -26.17 9.86
C LEU A 162 -9.94 -26.30 9.20
N HIS A 163 -8.88 -25.77 9.83
CA HIS A 163 -7.53 -25.70 9.29
C HIS A 163 -7.44 -24.96 7.95
N LEU A 164 -8.40 -24.06 7.66
CA LEU A 164 -8.42 -23.23 6.46
C LEU A 164 -7.70 -21.92 6.76
N ARG A 165 -6.45 -21.82 6.30
CA ARG A 165 -5.58 -20.65 6.49
C ARG A 165 -5.58 -19.75 5.24
N PRO A 166 -5.39 -18.43 5.39
CA PRO A 166 -5.23 -17.54 4.25
C PRO A 166 -3.95 -17.86 3.46
N GLN A 167 -3.99 -17.59 2.15
CA GLN A 167 -2.82 -17.73 1.26
C GLN A 167 -1.71 -16.74 1.64
N VAL A 168 -2.09 -15.50 2.00
CA VAL A 168 -1.20 -14.48 2.55
C VAL A 168 -1.81 -14.06 3.89
N ALA A 169 -1.19 -14.46 4.99
CA ALA A 169 -1.55 -14.01 6.33
C ALA A 169 -0.67 -12.83 6.71
N VAL A 170 -1.25 -11.76 7.26
CA VAL A 170 -0.51 -10.57 7.65
C VAL A 170 -0.55 -10.38 9.17
N GLN A 171 0.61 -10.27 9.80
CA GLN A 171 0.75 -9.91 11.21
C GLN A 171 1.60 -8.65 11.30
N THR A 172 1.05 -7.54 11.78
CA THR A 172 1.73 -6.24 11.74
C THR A 172 1.29 -5.36 12.90
N ASN A 173 2.09 -4.35 13.23
CA ASN A 173 1.72 -3.28 14.17
C ASN A 173 1.01 -2.09 13.48
N GLY A 174 0.71 -2.21 12.19
CA GLY A 174 -0.09 -1.26 11.42
C GLY A 174 -1.23 -1.94 10.68
N THR A 175 -1.60 -1.39 9.53
CA THR A 175 -2.70 -1.91 8.69
C THR A 175 -2.16 -2.25 7.31
N TRP A 176 -2.16 -3.53 6.93
CA TRP A 176 -1.64 -3.97 5.64
C TRP A 176 -2.73 -4.73 4.85
N TYR A 177 -2.89 -4.39 3.58
CA TYR A 177 -3.84 -5.04 2.69
C TYR A 177 -3.11 -5.95 1.71
N SER A 178 -3.52 -7.21 1.64
CA SER A 178 -2.87 -8.22 0.80
C SER A 178 -3.82 -8.84 -0.21
N THR A 179 -3.31 -9.15 -1.40
CA THR A 179 -4.00 -9.97 -2.40
C THR A 179 -3.06 -11.02 -3.00
N TRP A 180 -3.65 -12.14 -3.43
CA TRP A 180 -2.95 -13.28 -4.04
C TRP A 180 -3.42 -13.47 -5.47
N ARG A 181 -2.49 -13.70 -6.39
CA ARG A 181 -2.76 -14.06 -7.78
C ARG A 181 -1.87 -15.19 -8.24
N GLU A 182 -2.45 -16.16 -8.94
CA GLU A 182 -1.75 -17.28 -9.56
C GLU A 182 -1.64 -17.02 -11.05
N ASP A 183 -0.43 -17.08 -11.61
CA ASP A 183 -0.19 -17.05 -13.05
C ASP A 183 0.26 -18.44 -13.49
N ALA A 184 -0.72 -19.30 -13.76
CA ALA A 184 -0.45 -20.68 -14.18
C ALA A 184 0.27 -20.77 -15.53
N SER A 185 0.09 -19.79 -16.42
CA SER A 185 0.76 -19.73 -17.73
C SER A 185 2.26 -19.52 -17.59
N ASN A 186 2.67 -18.63 -16.68
CA ASN A 186 4.08 -18.29 -16.47
C ASN A 186 4.71 -19.01 -15.27
N GLY A 187 3.93 -19.82 -14.54
CA GLY A 187 4.37 -20.58 -13.37
C GLY A 187 4.71 -19.73 -12.14
N MET A 188 4.34 -18.44 -12.12
CA MET A 188 4.66 -17.50 -11.04
C MET A 188 3.40 -17.12 -10.25
N ASP A 189 3.47 -17.23 -8.93
CA ASP A 189 2.40 -16.71 -8.07
C ASP A 189 2.83 -15.36 -7.49
N HIS A 190 1.87 -14.52 -7.14
CA HIS A 190 2.10 -13.13 -6.77
C HIS A 190 1.35 -12.79 -5.50
N ALA A 191 2.07 -12.23 -4.52
CA ALA A 191 1.50 -11.53 -3.39
C ALA A 191 1.73 -10.03 -3.57
N PHE A 192 0.64 -9.26 -3.62
CA PHE A 192 0.69 -7.80 -3.52
C PHE A 192 0.30 -7.40 -2.11
N VAL A 193 1.07 -6.51 -1.48
CA VAL A 193 0.79 -5.97 -0.15
C VAL A 193 0.94 -4.46 -0.16
N PHE A 194 -0.03 -3.75 0.42
CA PHE A 194 -0.03 -2.31 0.62
C PHE A 194 -0.05 -1.98 2.11
N CYS A 195 0.86 -1.12 2.55
CA CYS A 195 0.94 -0.61 3.91
C CYS A 195 0.16 0.70 4.02
N ASP A 196 -0.95 0.68 4.76
CA ASP A 196 -1.88 1.81 4.82
C ASP A 196 -1.38 2.92 5.76
N THR A 197 -1.40 4.17 5.28
CA THR A 197 -1.16 5.45 6.00
C THR A 197 0.16 5.61 6.77
N ASN A 198 0.46 4.74 7.74
CA ASN A 198 1.57 4.88 8.67
C ASN A 198 2.65 3.82 8.42
N ALA A 199 3.90 4.19 8.65
CA ALA A 199 5.00 3.24 8.63
C ALA A 199 4.80 2.16 9.70
N SER A 200 5.00 0.91 9.32
CA SER A 200 4.79 -0.23 10.22
C SER A 200 5.73 -1.39 9.88
N THR A 201 5.83 -2.31 10.83
CA THR A 201 6.64 -3.52 10.77
C THR A 201 5.74 -4.72 10.98
N GLY A 202 5.97 -5.76 10.19
CA GLY A 202 5.15 -6.96 10.25
C GLY A 202 5.78 -8.12 9.51
N THR A 203 5.06 -9.22 9.54
CA THR A 203 5.46 -10.49 8.95
C THR A 203 4.33 -10.98 8.05
N LEU A 204 4.71 -11.36 6.83
CA LEU A 204 3.84 -12.07 5.90
C LEU A 204 4.08 -13.56 6.06
N ASP A 205 3.03 -14.33 6.29
CA ASP A 205 3.07 -15.80 6.28
C ASP A 205 2.32 -16.29 5.04
N ILE A 206 3.04 -16.87 4.09
CA ILE A 206 2.57 -17.10 2.72
C ILE A 206 2.61 -18.59 2.40
N SER A 207 1.50 -19.13 1.92
CA SER A 207 1.38 -20.53 1.50
C SER A 207 1.96 -20.72 0.09
N SER A 208 3.24 -21.05 0.04
CA SER A 208 3.96 -21.35 -1.19
C SER A 208 5.24 -22.15 -0.89
N THR A 209 5.53 -23.14 -1.72
CA THR A 209 6.81 -23.89 -1.70
C THR A 209 7.85 -23.27 -2.64
N LYS A 210 7.45 -22.29 -3.46
CA LYS A 210 8.29 -21.64 -4.47
C LYS A 210 9.24 -20.61 -3.85
N SER A 211 10.22 -20.15 -4.62
CA SER A 211 11.23 -19.19 -4.17
C SER A 211 10.70 -17.76 -4.23
N PRO A 212 10.77 -17.00 -3.13
CA PRO A 212 10.29 -15.62 -3.11
C PRO A 212 11.29 -14.67 -3.79
N ILE A 213 10.78 -13.80 -4.66
CA ILE A 213 11.51 -12.70 -5.29
C ILE A 213 10.73 -11.39 -5.07
N PHE A 214 11.42 -10.29 -4.78
CA PHE A 214 10.80 -8.96 -4.87
C PHE A 214 10.71 -8.55 -6.33
N LEU A 215 9.54 -8.07 -6.72
CA LEU A 215 9.28 -7.44 -8.00
C LEU A 215 9.15 -5.94 -7.73
N ASP A 216 10.08 -5.14 -8.23
CA ASP A 216 10.05 -3.69 -8.08
C ASP A 216 9.10 -3.09 -9.13
N PRO A 217 7.94 -2.52 -8.73
CA PRO A 217 6.96 -1.99 -9.67
C PRO A 217 7.40 -0.65 -10.30
N TRP A 218 8.43 0.00 -9.75
CA TRP A 218 8.92 1.29 -10.20
C TRP A 218 10.05 1.14 -11.21
N THR A 219 10.97 0.20 -10.96
CA THR A 219 12.15 -0.03 -11.82
C THR A 219 12.00 -1.23 -12.75
N GLY A 220 11.08 -2.16 -12.44
CA GLY A 220 10.96 -3.45 -13.12
C GLY A 220 12.00 -4.49 -12.68
N GLU A 221 12.89 -4.15 -11.72
CA GLU A 221 13.91 -5.05 -11.23
C GLU A 221 13.30 -6.23 -10.47
N GLN A 222 13.86 -7.42 -10.69
CA GLN A 222 13.55 -8.61 -9.92
C GLN A 222 14.76 -9.00 -9.07
N ARG A 223 14.55 -9.22 -7.78
CA ARG A 223 15.63 -9.63 -6.87
C ARG A 223 15.18 -10.71 -5.90
N PRO A 224 16.02 -11.72 -5.60
CA PRO A 224 15.71 -12.71 -4.58
C PRO A 224 15.40 -12.06 -3.23
N VAL A 225 14.42 -12.58 -2.49
CA VAL A 225 14.21 -12.18 -1.10
C VAL A 225 15.32 -12.80 -0.24
N LEU A 226 16.17 -11.96 0.35
CA LEU A 226 17.30 -12.43 1.16
C LEU A 226 16.87 -12.95 2.53
N ASN A 227 15.91 -12.28 3.18
CA ASN A 227 15.49 -12.54 4.56
C ASN A 227 14.09 -13.16 4.59
N TYR A 228 14.01 -14.46 4.89
CA TYR A 228 12.77 -15.18 5.08
C TYR A 228 12.99 -16.43 5.94
N GLN A 229 11.91 -17.04 6.41
CA GLN A 229 11.93 -18.36 7.03
C GLN A 229 11.06 -19.31 6.22
N ARG A 230 11.42 -20.58 6.19
CA ARG A 230 10.67 -21.61 5.47
C ARG A 230 10.25 -22.71 6.41
N HIS A 231 8.95 -22.99 6.45
CA HIS A 231 8.38 -24.05 7.27
C HIS A 231 7.37 -24.83 6.43
N ALA A 232 7.73 -26.07 6.08
CA ALA A 232 6.92 -26.95 5.23
C ALA A 232 6.48 -26.27 3.91
N ASP A 233 5.19 -25.99 3.78
CA ASP A 233 4.52 -25.40 2.63
C ASP A 233 4.39 -23.86 2.71
N ARG A 234 5.01 -23.23 3.71
CA ARG A 234 4.92 -21.78 3.92
C ARG A 234 6.27 -21.08 3.97
N VAL A 235 6.24 -19.82 3.53
CA VAL A 235 7.34 -18.87 3.58
C VAL A 235 6.91 -17.68 4.42
N THR A 236 7.73 -17.34 5.41
CA THR A 236 7.50 -16.24 6.33
C THR A 236 8.50 -15.12 6.04
N ILE A 237 8.01 -13.93 5.67
CA ILE A 237 8.85 -12.79 5.26
C ILE A 237 8.62 -11.62 6.22
N PRO A 238 9.61 -11.25 7.05
CA PRO A 238 9.55 -10.05 7.86
C PRO A 238 9.82 -8.82 7.00
N LEU A 239 9.00 -7.77 7.16
CA LEU A 239 9.09 -6.53 6.38
C LEU A 239 8.91 -5.29 7.27
N ARG A 240 9.56 -4.20 6.85
CA ARG A 240 9.27 -2.84 7.31
C ARG A 240 8.84 -2.02 6.09
N ARG A 241 7.71 -1.33 6.20
CA ARG A 241 7.15 -0.53 5.11
C ARG A 241 6.80 0.86 5.60
N ALA A 242 7.01 1.86 4.74
CA ALA A 242 6.50 3.20 4.99
C ALA A 242 4.98 3.25 4.76
N GLY A 243 4.35 4.30 5.26
CA GLY A 243 2.95 4.59 4.96
C GLY A 243 2.74 4.75 3.45
N ASN A 244 1.65 4.19 2.95
CA ASN A 244 1.27 4.18 1.53
C ASN A 244 2.25 3.43 0.60
N GLN A 245 3.18 2.64 1.16
CA GLN A 245 4.12 1.86 0.38
C GLN A 245 3.52 0.53 -0.07
N ILE A 246 3.87 0.10 -1.29
CA ILE A 246 3.54 -1.24 -1.80
C ILE A 246 4.75 -2.16 -1.79
N VAL A 247 4.49 -3.46 -1.77
CA VAL A 247 5.46 -4.50 -2.11
C VAL A 247 4.78 -5.56 -2.95
N VAL A 248 5.46 -5.97 -4.03
CA VAL A 248 5.05 -7.10 -4.86
C VAL A 248 6.08 -8.20 -4.70
N ILE A 249 5.62 -9.41 -4.37
CA ILE A 249 6.45 -10.58 -4.16
C ILE A 249 6.01 -11.65 -5.15
N GLY A 250 6.93 -12.03 -6.04
CA GLY A 250 6.76 -13.16 -6.94
C GLY A 250 7.24 -14.46 -6.28
N PHE A 251 6.65 -15.58 -6.70
CA PHE A 251 6.99 -16.92 -6.23
C PHE A 251 7.28 -17.80 -7.43
N THR A 252 8.56 -18.15 -7.64
CA THR A 252 9.02 -18.88 -8.83
C THR A 252 9.43 -20.31 -8.50
N ALA A 253 9.30 -21.21 -9.49
CA ALA A 253 9.77 -22.60 -9.37
C ALA A 253 11.31 -22.73 -9.39
N GLU A 254 12.03 -21.62 -9.57
CA GLU A 254 13.49 -21.61 -9.55
C GLU A 254 14.01 -22.11 -8.20
N LYS A 255 15.14 -22.81 -8.23
CA LYS A 255 15.73 -23.40 -7.04
C LYS A 255 16.14 -22.28 -6.09
N ALA A 256 15.46 -22.19 -4.94
CA ALA A 256 15.85 -21.30 -3.86
C ALA A 256 17.33 -21.54 -3.53
N SER A 257 18.08 -20.47 -3.27
CA SER A 257 19.36 -20.62 -2.59
C SER A 257 19.13 -21.44 -1.32
N SER A 258 19.90 -22.53 -1.14
CA SER A 258 19.83 -23.35 0.07
C SER A 258 20.20 -22.52 1.31
N LEU A 259 20.99 -21.47 1.11
CA LEU A 259 21.42 -20.53 2.12
C LEU A 259 20.66 -19.20 1.97
N HIS A 260 19.93 -18.82 3.01
CA HIS A 260 19.22 -17.54 3.11
C HIS A 260 19.38 -16.96 4.52
N VAL A 261 19.07 -15.68 4.68
CA VAL A 261 19.10 -15.01 5.97
C VAL A 261 17.78 -15.28 6.68
N THR A 262 17.84 -15.63 7.97
CA THR A 262 16.66 -15.85 8.82
C THR A 262 16.46 -14.74 9.84
N GLN A 263 17.52 -13.95 10.10
CA GLN A 263 17.49 -12.76 10.96
C GLN A 263 18.40 -11.69 10.37
N LEU A 264 17.82 -10.53 10.06
CA LEU A 264 18.49 -9.38 9.47
C LEU A 264 18.32 -8.15 10.38
N PRO A 265 19.40 -7.57 10.93
CA PRO A 265 19.33 -6.33 11.70
C PRO A 265 18.89 -5.14 10.86
N SER A 266 18.27 -4.14 11.48
CA SER A 266 17.80 -2.91 10.82
C SER A 266 18.91 -2.02 10.25
N SER A 267 20.17 -2.26 10.63
CA SER A 267 21.34 -1.58 10.07
C SER A 267 21.65 -2.03 8.65
N VAL A 268 21.18 -3.21 8.22
CA VAL A 268 21.27 -3.64 6.83
C VAL A 268 20.18 -2.94 6.03
N LEU A 269 20.60 -1.99 5.20
CA LEU A 269 19.68 -1.18 4.40
C LEU A 269 19.22 -1.92 3.15
N GLY A 270 20.11 -2.68 2.52
CA GLY A 270 19.88 -3.37 1.26
C GLY A 270 20.95 -4.42 0.98
N TYR A 271 20.90 -5.02 -0.19
CA TYR A 271 21.85 -6.02 -0.64
C TYR A 271 21.81 -6.14 -2.16
N ASN A 272 22.94 -6.58 -2.73
CA ASN A 272 23.08 -6.94 -4.14
C ASN A 272 23.67 -8.34 -4.26
N TYR A 273 23.47 -8.99 -5.40
CA TYR A 273 24.16 -10.24 -5.73
C TYR A 273 25.29 -9.96 -6.72
N THR A 274 26.46 -10.53 -6.45
CA THR A 274 27.57 -10.56 -7.40
C THR A 274 27.28 -11.53 -8.54
N GLN A 275 28.06 -11.45 -9.62
CA GLN A 275 27.98 -12.41 -10.74
C GLN A 275 28.16 -13.87 -10.30
N ASN A 276 28.85 -14.09 -9.17
CA ASN A 276 29.08 -15.42 -8.58
C ASN A 276 27.99 -15.82 -7.56
N ALA A 277 26.81 -15.18 -7.61
CA ALA A 277 25.69 -15.40 -6.70
C ALA A 277 26.00 -15.18 -5.20
N SER A 278 27.12 -14.53 -4.87
CA SER A 278 27.42 -14.12 -3.49
C SER A 278 26.68 -12.83 -3.16
N ALA A 279 26.04 -12.76 -1.99
CA ALA A 279 25.35 -11.56 -1.53
C ALA A 279 26.33 -10.54 -0.92
N VAL A 280 26.20 -9.28 -1.32
CA VAL A 280 26.88 -8.12 -0.73
C VAL A 280 25.86 -7.32 0.04
N LEU A 281 26.06 -7.17 1.35
CA LEU A 281 25.15 -6.41 2.21
C LEU A 281 25.54 -4.94 2.25
N HIS A 282 24.54 -4.07 2.19
CA HIS A 282 24.72 -2.64 2.38
C HIS A 282 24.35 -2.29 3.82
N VAL A 283 25.34 -1.92 4.63
CA VAL A 283 25.21 -1.74 6.07
C VAL A 283 25.41 -0.27 6.42
N SER A 284 24.62 0.22 7.38
CA SER A 284 24.68 1.57 7.93
C SER A 284 25.17 1.57 9.37
N ALA A 285 25.63 2.73 9.85
CA ALA A 285 26.03 2.90 11.24
C ALA A 285 24.89 2.51 12.20
N SER A 286 25.25 1.86 13.31
CA SER A 286 24.31 1.48 14.35
C SER A 286 24.86 1.80 15.74
N ASN A 287 23.97 2.21 16.63
CA ASN A 287 24.30 2.39 18.04
C ASN A 287 24.36 1.05 18.79
N THR A 288 23.87 -0.03 18.18
CA THR A 288 23.91 -1.37 18.75
C THR A 288 25.25 -2.01 18.44
N ARG A 289 26.01 -2.37 19.48
CA ARG A 289 27.29 -3.09 19.31
C ARG A 289 27.03 -4.56 18.94
N ASN A 290 27.98 -5.16 18.23
CA ASN A 290 28.01 -6.60 17.91
C ASN A 290 26.75 -7.10 17.19
N GLN A 291 26.22 -6.33 16.25
CA GLN A 291 25.14 -6.81 15.40
C GLN A 291 25.61 -7.98 14.54
N SER A 292 24.76 -8.98 14.35
CA SER A 292 25.03 -10.14 13.52
C SER A 292 23.83 -10.50 12.67
N ILE A 293 24.08 -11.12 11.51
CA ILE A 293 23.07 -11.82 10.73
C ILE A 293 23.08 -13.31 11.07
N SER A 294 21.92 -13.95 11.02
CA SER A 294 21.78 -15.40 11.17
C SER A 294 21.38 -16.02 9.83
N LEU A 295 22.07 -17.07 9.43
CA LEU A 295 21.80 -17.82 8.20
C LEU A 295 20.94 -19.07 8.49
N SER A 296 20.32 -19.62 7.45
CA SER A 296 19.47 -20.80 7.53
C SER A 296 20.20 -22.08 7.98
N ASN A 297 21.52 -22.14 7.85
CA ASN A 297 22.36 -23.25 8.33
C ASN A 297 22.83 -23.06 9.79
N GLY A 298 22.38 -22.02 10.49
CA GLY A 298 22.78 -21.69 11.86
C GLY A 298 24.05 -20.86 11.98
N THR A 299 24.79 -20.61 10.88
CA THR A 299 25.96 -19.72 10.90
C THR A 299 25.54 -18.30 11.24
N ARG A 300 26.32 -17.63 12.11
CA ARG A 300 26.20 -16.19 12.38
C ARG A 300 27.37 -15.42 11.79
N ILE A 301 27.08 -14.28 11.17
CA ILE A 301 28.10 -13.37 10.62
C ILE A 301 27.98 -12.01 11.31
N THR A 302 29.07 -11.55 11.92
CA THR A 302 29.14 -10.26 12.61
C THR A 302 29.26 -9.11 11.60
N LEU A 303 28.47 -8.06 11.80
CA LEU A 303 28.48 -6.86 10.97
C LEU A 303 29.58 -5.88 11.42
N PRO A 304 30.16 -5.09 10.48
CA PRO A 304 31.16 -4.08 10.83
C PRO A 304 30.56 -2.94 11.66
N THR A 305 31.35 -2.40 12.59
CA THR A 305 30.92 -1.32 13.51
C THR A 305 31.41 0.07 13.10
N ASP A 306 32.46 0.16 12.29
CA ASP A 306 33.13 1.42 11.95
C ASP A 306 32.53 2.06 10.68
N ILE A 307 31.20 2.14 10.60
CA ILE A 307 30.48 2.63 9.42
C ILE A 307 30.14 4.12 9.61
N ALA A 308 30.27 4.90 8.54
CA ALA A 308 29.92 6.32 8.57
C ALA A 308 28.42 6.54 8.90
N PRO A 309 28.07 7.50 9.77
CA PRO A 309 26.68 7.79 10.12
C PRO A 309 25.94 8.50 8.97
N ALA A 310 24.60 8.41 8.99
CA ALA A 310 23.75 9.17 8.09
C ALA A 310 23.99 10.67 8.28
N THR A 311 24.03 11.41 7.18
CA THR A 311 24.29 12.86 7.19
C THR A 311 23.20 13.59 6.40
N PRO A 312 22.57 14.64 6.97
CA PRO A 312 21.58 15.43 6.25
C PRO A 312 22.24 16.25 5.12
N LEU A 313 21.54 16.31 3.98
CA LEU A 313 21.86 17.26 2.91
C LEU A 313 21.32 18.65 3.28
N SER A 314 22.09 19.70 2.99
CA SER A 314 21.80 21.09 3.37
C SER A 314 22.36 22.05 2.33
N ASN A 315 22.01 23.33 2.42
CA ASN A 315 22.42 24.37 1.47
C ASN A 315 21.92 24.08 0.04
N TRP A 316 20.61 23.86 -0.06
CA TRP A 316 19.93 23.63 -1.32
C TRP A 316 19.75 24.93 -2.09
N ILE A 317 19.91 24.85 -3.41
CA ILE A 317 19.49 25.89 -4.35
C ILE A 317 18.24 25.38 -5.05
N LEU A 318 17.15 26.14 -4.95
CA LEU A 318 15.92 25.88 -5.69
C LEU A 318 15.83 26.88 -6.85
N THR A 319 15.85 26.38 -8.09
CA THR A 319 15.35 27.14 -9.23
C THR A 319 13.91 26.71 -9.48
N ALA A 320 12.95 27.59 -9.23
CA ALA A 320 11.54 27.36 -9.50
C ALA A 320 11.17 27.91 -10.88
N GLU A 321 10.84 27.02 -11.82
CA GLU A 321 10.22 27.37 -13.11
C GLU A 321 8.72 27.56 -12.89
N HIS A 322 8.26 28.80 -13.02
CA HIS A 322 6.86 29.20 -12.92
C HIS A 322 6.13 28.93 -14.23
N TRP A 323 4.92 28.41 -14.14
CA TRP A 323 4.04 28.15 -15.28
C TRP A 323 2.80 29.02 -15.12
N GLN A 324 2.66 30.01 -15.98
CA GLN A 324 1.59 31.01 -15.89
C GLN A 324 0.73 31.02 -17.16
N ALA A 325 -0.50 31.52 -17.02
CA ALA A 325 -1.36 31.79 -18.15
C ALA A 325 -0.77 32.93 -19.01
N PRO A 326 -1.00 32.92 -20.33
CA PRO A 326 -0.70 34.06 -21.18
C PRO A 326 -1.43 35.33 -20.72
N HIS A 327 -0.90 36.50 -21.11
CA HIS A 327 -1.52 37.79 -20.79
C HIS A 327 -2.99 37.83 -21.25
N ASN A 328 -3.24 37.41 -22.49
CA ASN A 328 -4.58 37.08 -22.97
C ASN A 328 -4.93 35.63 -22.63
N ILE A 329 -5.63 35.41 -21.52
CA ILE A 329 -6.01 34.08 -21.01
C ILE A 329 -6.89 33.29 -22.00
N SER A 330 -7.57 33.96 -22.93
CA SER A 330 -8.38 33.31 -23.95
C SER A 330 -7.56 32.80 -25.14
N ASN A 331 -6.27 33.14 -25.21
CA ASN A 331 -5.38 32.63 -26.25
C ASN A 331 -4.89 31.22 -25.89
N ALA A 332 -5.64 30.21 -26.31
CA ALA A 332 -5.33 28.80 -26.05
C ALA A 332 -4.12 28.25 -26.84
N ALA A 333 -3.51 29.02 -27.75
CA ALA A 333 -2.31 28.59 -28.48
C ALA A 333 -1.04 28.61 -27.61
N ILE A 334 -1.06 29.32 -26.48
CA ILE A 334 0.07 29.42 -25.55
C ILE A 334 -0.18 28.49 -24.37
N ASN A 335 0.57 27.37 -24.30
CA ASN A 335 0.40 26.37 -23.24
C ASN A 335 0.72 26.93 -21.85
N ALA A 336 1.81 27.68 -21.72
CA ALA A 336 2.20 28.40 -20.50
C ALA A 336 3.26 29.46 -20.82
N VAL A 337 3.21 30.60 -20.14
CA VAL A 337 4.32 31.55 -20.05
C VAL A 337 5.21 31.10 -18.90
N LYS A 338 6.48 30.84 -19.21
CA LYS A 338 7.45 30.28 -18.25
C LYS A 338 8.52 31.29 -17.89
N HIS A 339 8.88 31.34 -16.61
CA HIS A 339 10.04 32.09 -16.13
C HIS A 339 10.58 31.48 -14.84
N ASN A 340 11.82 31.81 -14.47
CA ASN A 340 12.48 31.20 -13.34
C ASN A 340 12.71 32.19 -12.19
N THR A 341 12.67 31.68 -10.97
CA THR A 341 13.16 32.37 -9.77
C THR A 341 14.10 31.43 -9.01
N THR A 342 15.11 31.99 -8.34
CA THR A 342 16.11 31.20 -7.59
C THR A 342 16.05 31.52 -6.11
N HIS A 343 16.09 30.49 -5.29
CA HIS A 343 15.96 30.56 -3.83
C HIS A 343 17.09 29.75 -3.18
N HIS A 344 17.61 30.24 -2.05
CA HIS A 344 18.64 29.56 -1.27
C HIS A 344 18.06 29.05 0.03
N LEU A 345 18.19 27.76 0.27
CA LEU A 345 17.46 27.03 1.30
C LEU A 345 18.45 26.30 2.20
N HIS A 346 18.55 26.72 3.47
CA HIS A 346 19.35 25.98 4.46
C HIS A 346 18.75 24.59 4.75
N LYS A 347 17.41 24.52 4.74
CA LYS A 347 16.62 23.29 4.85
C LYS A 347 15.49 23.34 3.83
N LEU A 348 14.99 22.18 3.44
CA LEU A 348 13.83 22.07 2.56
C LEU A 348 12.57 22.55 3.30
N VAL A 349 11.77 23.40 2.65
CA VAL A 349 10.54 24.00 3.18
C VAL A 349 9.53 24.15 2.06
N SER A 350 8.25 24.13 2.42
CA SER A 350 7.12 24.34 1.51
C SER A 350 7.25 25.60 0.63
N TRP A 351 6.93 25.49 -0.66
CA TRP A 351 6.76 26.63 -1.57
C TRP A 351 5.72 27.63 -1.05
N THR A 352 4.74 27.18 -0.27
CA THR A 352 3.73 28.08 0.31
C THR A 352 4.30 29.03 1.36
N GLN A 353 5.47 28.69 1.92
CA GLN A 353 6.23 29.45 2.92
C GLN A 353 7.34 30.30 2.28
N LEU A 354 7.63 30.10 1.00
CA LEU A 354 8.65 30.85 0.28
C LEU A 354 8.03 32.10 -0.37
N GLU A 355 8.69 33.24 -0.15
CA GLU A 355 8.29 34.49 -0.77
C GLU A 355 8.34 34.37 -2.30
N GLY A 356 7.30 34.86 -2.97
CA GLY A 356 7.14 34.75 -4.43
C GLY A 356 6.68 33.37 -4.94
N LEU A 357 6.68 32.30 -4.12
CA LEU A 357 6.24 30.96 -4.54
C LEU A 357 4.88 30.53 -3.98
N LYS A 358 4.29 31.30 -3.06
CA LYS A 358 3.01 30.96 -2.41
C LYS A 358 1.86 30.61 -3.38
N ASN A 359 1.82 31.28 -4.52
CA ASN A 359 0.82 31.05 -5.57
C ASN A 359 1.45 30.48 -6.85
N ALA A 360 2.68 29.98 -6.77
CA ALA A 360 3.39 29.44 -7.93
C ALA A 360 3.03 27.97 -8.15
N SER A 361 2.98 27.61 -9.42
CA SER A 361 2.95 26.24 -9.91
C SER A 361 3.91 26.12 -11.08
N GLY A 362 4.52 24.95 -11.23
CA GLY A 362 5.44 24.60 -12.31
C GLY A 362 6.39 23.51 -11.88
N VAL A 363 7.70 23.72 -12.03
CA VAL A 363 8.74 22.71 -11.76
C VAL A 363 9.82 23.27 -10.84
N GLY A 364 10.13 22.56 -9.76
CA GLY A 364 11.25 22.87 -8.88
C GLY A 364 12.48 22.06 -9.22
N TYR A 365 13.60 22.73 -9.42
CA TYR A 365 14.93 22.14 -9.61
C TYR A 365 15.75 22.41 -8.35
N TYR A 366 15.87 21.39 -7.50
CA TYR A 366 16.64 21.44 -6.26
C TYR A 366 18.04 20.89 -6.52
N SER A 367 19.09 21.66 -6.27
CA SER A 367 20.48 21.17 -6.32
C SER A 367 21.20 21.38 -5.00
N THR A 368 22.05 20.43 -4.63
CA THR A 368 22.97 20.52 -3.49
C THR A 368 24.23 19.75 -3.81
N THR A 369 25.33 20.08 -3.11
CA THR A 369 26.60 19.38 -3.26
C THR A 369 27.12 18.84 -1.93
N PHE A 370 27.92 17.78 -1.99
CA PHE A 370 28.63 17.23 -0.83
C PHE A 370 29.90 16.49 -1.24
N THR A 371 30.91 16.43 -0.35
CA THR A 371 32.14 15.67 -0.59
C THR A 371 31.99 14.20 -0.20
N TRP A 372 32.57 13.27 -0.96
CA TRP A 372 32.53 11.83 -0.68
C TRP A 372 33.91 11.15 -0.67
N PRO A 373 34.26 10.32 0.32
CA PRO A 373 33.60 10.16 1.62
C PRO A 373 33.59 11.48 2.39
N ARG A 374 32.57 11.69 3.23
CA ARG A 374 32.53 12.90 4.04
C ARG A 374 33.65 12.86 5.09
N PRO A 375 34.40 13.96 5.31
CA PRO A 375 35.37 14.02 6.40
C PRO A 375 34.68 13.78 7.75
N PRO A 376 35.35 13.15 8.72
CA PRO A 376 34.80 13.00 10.07
C PRO A 376 34.49 14.38 10.67
N SER A 377 33.27 14.54 11.22
CA SER A 377 32.83 15.79 11.84
C SER A 377 33.71 16.12 13.04
N THR A 378 34.31 17.31 13.07
CA THR A 378 35.19 17.78 14.15
C THR A 378 34.44 18.23 15.42
N THR A 379 33.13 17.97 15.53
CA THR A 379 32.27 18.49 16.60
C THR A 379 32.09 17.57 17.81
N THR A 380 32.81 16.45 17.93
CA THR A 380 32.94 15.77 19.22
C THR A 380 34.00 16.46 20.08
N THR A 381 33.55 17.38 20.93
CA THR A 381 34.26 17.73 22.16
C THR A 381 34.41 16.47 23.02
N ALA A 382 35.55 15.80 22.88
CA ALA A 382 36.07 14.93 23.91
C ALA A 382 37.58 15.04 23.91
N ALA A 383 38.10 15.69 24.95
CA ALA A 383 39.46 15.56 25.39
C ALA A 383 39.83 14.07 25.49
N SER A 384 40.80 13.65 24.70
CA SER A 384 42.01 13.00 25.23
C SER A 384 43.01 12.87 24.10
N SER A 385 44.15 13.51 24.31
CA SER A 385 45.38 13.30 23.57
C SER A 385 45.82 11.84 23.72
N SER A 386 45.56 11.04 22.69
CA SER A 386 46.39 9.88 22.38
C SER A 386 46.57 9.83 20.87
N ALA A 387 47.79 10.14 20.45
CA ALA A 387 48.23 10.15 19.07
C ALA A 387 48.34 8.70 18.55
N ASN A 388 47.22 7.99 18.32
CA ASN A 388 47.18 6.79 17.47
C ASN A 388 45.78 6.23 17.12
N SER A 389 44.77 7.05 16.86
CA SER A 389 43.52 6.53 16.26
C SER A 389 42.77 7.54 15.36
N LYS A 390 43.39 7.95 14.24
CA LYS A 390 42.63 8.46 13.08
C LYS A 390 41.94 7.30 12.36
N LYS A 391 40.99 6.63 13.00
CA LYS A 391 40.17 5.62 12.32
C LYS A 391 39.05 6.35 11.57
N SER A 392 39.31 6.72 10.31
CA SER A 392 38.25 7.21 9.43
C SER A 392 37.16 6.16 9.34
N SER A 393 35.90 6.54 9.61
CA SER A 393 34.75 5.65 9.40
C SER A 393 34.70 5.20 7.93
N ARG A 394 34.37 3.92 7.71
CA ARG A 394 34.25 3.32 6.38
C ARG A 394 32.96 3.80 5.70
N ALA A 395 33.08 4.16 4.42
CA ALA A 395 31.98 4.60 3.58
C ALA A 395 32.21 4.12 2.14
N ASP A 396 31.77 2.90 1.85
CA ASP A 396 31.96 2.29 0.54
C ASP A 396 30.94 2.79 -0.49
N GLY A 397 29.72 3.13 -0.02
CA GLY A 397 28.62 3.74 -0.77
C GLY A 397 27.62 4.41 0.17
N ALA A 398 26.54 4.97 -0.38
CA ALA A 398 25.49 5.63 0.40
C ALA A 398 24.11 5.37 -0.19
N TYR A 399 23.07 5.49 0.63
CA TYR A 399 21.70 5.64 0.15
C TYR A 399 21.26 7.10 0.26
N LEU A 400 20.67 7.64 -0.81
CA LEU A 400 19.88 8.87 -0.73
C LEU A 400 18.51 8.52 -0.15
N ILE A 401 18.07 9.27 0.85
CA ILE A 401 16.71 9.17 1.40
C ILE A 401 16.09 10.56 1.27
N LEU A 402 14.94 10.63 0.62
CA LEU A 402 14.14 11.84 0.48
C LEU A 402 12.85 11.71 1.32
N PRO A 403 12.24 12.82 1.76
CA PRO A 403 10.90 12.79 2.33
C PRO A 403 9.89 12.26 1.30
N PRO A 404 8.73 11.72 1.73
CA PRO A 404 7.66 11.31 0.81
C PRO A 404 7.27 12.44 -0.14
N ILE A 405 7.06 12.09 -1.42
CA ILE A 405 6.77 13.05 -2.48
C ILE A 405 5.37 12.76 -3.02
N ASN A 406 4.45 13.71 -2.87
CA ASN A 406 3.04 13.51 -3.24
C ASN A 406 2.76 13.69 -4.74
N HIS A 407 3.76 14.11 -5.52
CA HIS A 407 3.63 14.45 -6.95
C HIS A 407 4.43 13.48 -7.83
N ALA A 408 5.57 13.93 -8.33
CA ALA A 408 6.55 13.12 -9.05
C ALA A 408 7.96 13.62 -8.71
N ALA A 409 8.98 12.81 -9.00
CA ALA A 409 10.36 13.26 -8.87
C ALA A 409 11.27 12.56 -9.88
N ARG A 410 12.29 13.28 -10.33
CA ARG A 410 13.49 12.70 -10.95
C ARG A 410 14.70 13.13 -10.17
N VAL A 411 15.60 12.19 -9.92
CA VAL A 411 16.84 12.45 -9.20
C VAL A 411 18.01 12.23 -10.14
N TYR A 412 18.98 13.12 -10.08
CA TYR A 412 20.23 13.04 -10.79
C TYR A 412 21.38 13.12 -9.78
N VAL A 413 22.42 12.32 -10.01
CA VAL A 413 23.65 12.35 -9.23
C VAL A 413 24.80 12.51 -10.21
N ASN A 414 25.57 13.58 -10.09
CA ASN A 414 26.67 13.89 -11.00
C ASN A 414 26.26 13.85 -12.49
N GLY A 415 25.05 14.31 -12.81
CA GLY A 415 24.46 14.31 -14.15
C GLY A 415 23.80 13.01 -14.59
N HIS A 416 23.96 11.90 -13.84
CA HIS A 416 23.32 10.62 -14.16
C HIS A 416 21.92 10.55 -13.53
N GLN A 417 20.89 10.30 -14.35
CA GLN A 417 19.55 10.07 -13.85
C GLN A 417 19.47 8.73 -13.10
N LEU A 418 18.94 8.75 -11.89
CA LEU A 418 18.67 7.55 -11.11
C LEU A 418 17.43 6.82 -11.64
N PRO A 419 17.28 5.50 -11.36
CA PRO A 419 16.05 4.79 -11.62
C PRO A 419 14.83 5.45 -10.94
N PRO A 420 13.60 5.19 -11.44
CA PRO A 420 12.38 5.68 -10.79
C PRO A 420 12.31 5.28 -9.32
N LEU A 421 11.83 6.19 -8.47
CA LEU A 421 11.75 6.00 -7.03
C LEU A 421 10.33 5.65 -6.60
N ASP A 422 10.23 4.86 -5.52
CA ASP A 422 9.00 4.75 -4.74
C ASP A 422 8.73 6.05 -3.99
N LEU A 423 7.79 6.85 -4.47
CA LEU A 423 7.55 8.19 -3.94
C LEU A 423 6.96 8.20 -2.52
N ALA A 424 6.42 7.08 -2.04
CA ALA A 424 5.97 6.93 -0.65
C ALA A 424 7.15 6.80 0.33
N ALA A 425 8.31 6.32 -0.15
CA ALA A 425 9.54 6.22 0.63
C ALA A 425 10.77 6.34 -0.29
N PRO A 426 11.03 7.53 -0.87
CA PRO A 426 12.00 7.63 -1.94
C PRO A 426 13.40 7.37 -1.41
N ARG A 427 14.00 6.30 -1.92
CA ARG A 427 15.32 5.82 -1.52
C ARG A 427 16.07 5.27 -2.73
N ALA A 428 17.33 5.66 -2.90
CA ALA A 428 18.16 5.19 -4.00
C ALA A 428 19.59 4.85 -3.54
N ASP A 429 20.17 3.80 -4.11
CA ASP A 429 21.58 3.48 -3.94
C ASP A 429 22.43 4.44 -4.78
N LEU A 430 23.29 5.21 -4.12
CA LEU A 430 24.21 6.16 -4.75
C LEU A 430 25.55 5.52 -5.12
N GLY A 431 25.86 4.33 -4.61
CA GLY A 431 27.15 3.66 -4.79
C GLY A 431 27.71 3.74 -6.22
N PRO A 432 26.93 3.39 -7.26
CA PRO A 432 27.39 3.43 -8.65
C PRO A 432 27.67 4.83 -9.22
N TYR A 433 27.16 5.88 -8.58
CA TYR A 433 27.16 7.26 -9.11
C TYR A 433 28.12 8.19 -8.37
N LEU A 434 28.66 7.76 -7.22
CA LEU A 434 29.53 8.56 -6.37
C LEU A 434 30.96 8.67 -6.92
N ARG A 435 31.50 9.88 -6.88
CA ARG A 435 32.90 10.20 -7.18
C ARG A 435 33.68 10.33 -5.87
N ARG A 436 34.61 9.41 -5.61
CA ARG A 436 35.47 9.41 -4.42
C ARG A 436 36.51 10.52 -4.49
N GLY A 437 36.77 11.18 -3.36
CA GLY A 437 37.70 12.29 -3.23
C GLY A 437 37.22 13.59 -3.87
N GLN A 438 35.97 13.65 -4.34
CA GLN A 438 35.42 14.79 -5.09
C GLN A 438 34.11 15.29 -4.48
N THR A 439 33.72 16.49 -4.90
CA THR A 439 32.37 17.02 -4.70
C THR A 439 31.40 16.30 -5.63
N ASN A 440 30.30 15.83 -5.05
CA ASN A 440 29.20 15.18 -5.73
C ASN A 440 28.01 16.14 -5.73
N GLU A 441 27.31 16.23 -6.86
CA GLU A 441 26.09 17.01 -7.01
C GLU A 441 24.87 16.09 -7.01
N VAL A 442 23.83 16.48 -6.27
CA VAL A 442 22.50 15.86 -6.30
C VAL A 442 21.50 16.89 -6.77
N THR A 443 20.77 16.54 -7.82
CA THR A 443 19.68 17.36 -8.36
C THR A 443 18.37 16.59 -8.27
N VAL A 444 17.34 17.19 -7.67
CA VAL A 444 15.99 16.64 -7.57
C VAL A 444 15.04 17.56 -8.33
N VAL A 445 14.34 17.02 -9.33
CA VAL A 445 13.38 17.74 -10.16
C VAL A 445 11.97 17.30 -9.77
N VAL A 446 11.16 18.24 -9.26
CA VAL A 446 9.82 17.97 -8.72
C VAL A 446 8.80 18.88 -9.40
N PRO A 447 7.84 18.35 -10.18
CA PRO A 447 6.70 19.13 -10.63
C PRO A 447 5.70 19.34 -9.48
N THR A 448 5.06 20.50 -9.49
CA THR A 448 3.94 20.82 -8.59
C THR A 448 2.61 20.53 -9.29
N THR A 449 1.50 20.53 -8.52
CA THR A 449 0.19 20.66 -9.15
C THR A 449 -0.02 22.09 -9.64
N MET A 450 -0.86 22.28 -10.66
CA MET A 450 -1.26 23.61 -11.14
C MET A 450 -2.20 24.35 -10.19
N TRP A 451 -2.59 23.74 -9.08
CA TRP A 451 -3.67 24.22 -8.23
C TRP A 451 -3.36 25.58 -7.59
N ASN A 452 -2.15 25.80 -7.07
CA ASN A 452 -1.79 27.05 -6.41
C ASN A 452 -1.80 28.24 -7.38
N TYR A 453 -1.31 28.07 -8.61
CA TYR A 453 -1.41 29.11 -9.63
C TYR A 453 -2.85 29.32 -10.09
N ILE A 454 -3.59 28.25 -10.39
CA ILE A 454 -5.00 28.34 -10.80
C ILE A 454 -5.83 29.07 -9.74
N HIS A 455 -5.59 28.79 -8.46
CA HIS A 455 -6.25 29.47 -7.35
C HIS A 455 -6.02 30.99 -7.38
N SER A 456 -4.87 31.47 -7.85
CA SER A 456 -4.57 32.91 -7.94
C SER A 456 -5.30 33.63 -9.08
N ILE A 457 -5.64 32.92 -10.15
CA ILE A 457 -6.31 33.47 -11.34
C ILE A 457 -7.76 33.00 -11.49
N TYR A 458 -8.28 32.22 -10.55
CA TYR A 458 -9.54 31.50 -10.70
C TYR A 458 -10.72 32.39 -11.10
N GLY A 459 -10.81 33.58 -10.49
CA GLY A 459 -11.86 34.56 -10.80
C GLY A 459 -11.80 35.15 -12.23
N ARG A 460 -10.69 34.95 -12.95
CA ARG A 460 -10.53 35.37 -14.35
C ARG A 460 -10.85 34.25 -15.36
N ILE A 461 -10.94 33.00 -14.90
CA ILE A 461 -11.21 31.84 -15.75
C ILE A 461 -12.69 31.84 -16.12
N ARG A 462 -13.00 31.55 -17.38
CA ARG A 462 -14.39 31.39 -17.86
C ARG A 462 -14.53 30.15 -18.72
N ASN A 463 -15.65 29.44 -18.57
CA ASN A 463 -16.08 28.34 -19.43
C ASN A 463 -17.30 28.79 -20.23
N ALA A 464 -17.18 28.86 -21.55
CA ALA A 464 -18.25 29.39 -22.43
C ALA A 464 -18.79 30.77 -21.98
N GLY A 465 -17.89 31.65 -21.52
CA GLY A 465 -18.26 32.98 -21.02
C GLY A 465 -18.81 33.01 -19.59
N GLN A 466 -19.05 31.87 -18.96
CA GLN A 466 -19.56 31.77 -17.57
C GLN A 466 -18.43 31.47 -16.58
N PRO A 467 -18.61 31.78 -15.28
CA PRO A 467 -17.70 31.32 -14.24
C PRO A 467 -17.55 29.78 -14.22
N PRO A 468 -16.44 29.25 -13.72
CA PRO A 468 -16.25 27.80 -13.59
C PRO A 468 -17.32 27.15 -12.70
N LEU A 469 -17.66 25.88 -12.98
CA LEU A 469 -18.75 25.14 -12.33
C LEU A 469 -18.65 25.12 -10.78
N LEU A 470 -17.45 25.03 -10.22
CA LEU A 470 -17.26 25.04 -8.76
C LEU A 470 -17.85 26.30 -8.12
N ILE A 471 -17.69 27.47 -8.76
CA ILE A 471 -18.29 28.72 -8.27
C ILE A 471 -19.80 28.73 -8.49
N SER A 472 -20.28 28.31 -9.66
CA SER A 472 -21.72 28.35 -9.97
C SER A 472 -22.53 27.42 -9.06
N GLU A 473 -21.92 26.34 -8.57
CA GLU A 473 -22.52 25.38 -7.64
C GLU A 473 -22.23 25.72 -6.15
N GLY A 474 -21.57 26.85 -5.87
CA GLY A 474 -21.31 27.32 -4.50
C GLY A 474 -20.24 26.53 -3.73
N TYR A 475 -19.40 25.74 -4.42
CA TYR A 475 -18.29 25.03 -3.79
C TYR A 475 -17.09 25.95 -3.55
N SER A 476 -16.46 25.81 -2.38
CA SER A 476 -15.18 26.47 -2.09
C SER A 476 -14.05 25.85 -2.90
N LEU A 477 -13.09 26.68 -3.33
CA LEU A 477 -11.84 26.20 -3.90
C LEU A 477 -11.08 25.36 -2.87
N PRO A 478 -10.52 24.18 -3.26
CA PRO A 478 -9.55 23.49 -2.44
C PRO A 478 -8.45 24.44 -1.92
N PRO A 479 -7.98 24.24 -0.68
CA PRO A 479 -6.91 25.07 -0.13
C PRO A 479 -5.64 24.96 -0.97
N ARG A 480 -4.69 25.88 -0.74
CA ARG A 480 -3.36 25.76 -1.35
C ARG A 480 -2.74 24.44 -0.93
N SER A 481 -2.14 23.75 -1.88
CA SER A 481 -1.44 22.49 -1.64
C SER A 481 0.04 22.73 -1.43
N GLU A 482 0.65 21.85 -0.64
CA GLU A 482 2.10 21.70 -0.56
C GLU A 482 2.66 21.36 -1.96
N ASN A 483 3.70 22.07 -2.38
CA ASN A 483 4.09 22.21 -3.79
C ASN A 483 5.58 21.93 -3.99
N ASP A 484 6.13 20.84 -3.44
CA ASP A 484 7.59 20.62 -3.43
C ASP A 484 8.08 19.34 -2.75
N LEU A 485 9.42 19.22 -2.72
CA LEU A 485 10.21 18.45 -1.77
C LEU A 485 10.40 19.25 -0.46
N TYR A 486 9.75 18.82 0.61
CA TYR A 486 9.92 19.40 1.95
C TYR A 486 9.93 18.30 3.00
N THR A 487 10.50 18.59 4.17
CA THR A 487 10.44 17.70 5.32
C THR A 487 9.37 18.21 6.27
N ASP A 488 8.35 17.39 6.57
CA ASP A 488 7.51 17.63 7.74
C ASP A 488 8.44 17.71 8.97
N SER A 489 8.31 18.79 9.73
CA SER A 489 9.10 19.06 10.95
C SER A 489 8.73 18.13 12.09
#